data_AF-A0A377GL96-F1
#
_entry.id   AF-A0A377GL96-F1
#
_cell.length_a   1.000
_cell.length_b   1.000
_cell.length_c   1.000
_cell.angle_alpha   90.00
_cell.angle_beta   90.00
_cell.angle_gamma   90.00
#
_symmetry.space_group_name_H-M   'P 1'
#
loop_
_entity.id
_entity.type
_entity.pdbx_description
1 polymer ?
#
loop_
_entity_poly.entity_id
_entity_poly.type
_entity_poly.pdbx_seq_one_letter_code
_entity_poly.pdbx_strand_id
1 'polypeptide(L)'
;MFFSKIKSSWNGYYDLRARYSNLVPIPQPSYFRPIHNITDFTDLLVRPIHSPLWLGVNALLFFLKSFIYLAATALLLIPALLLAVFAPKTPISSNTCSSFQAAAAHTIVDATMGIIATCATLASIVFNPIYLLTRCLSTGVEHLNKVTESCCDLTIARF
;
A
#
# COMPACT_ATOMS: atom_id res chain seq x y z
N MET A 1 22.94 -13.50 9.53
CA MET A 1 22.22 -13.23 10.80
C MET A 1 20.75 -13.01 10.51
N PHE A 2 19.86 -13.19 11.49
CA PHE A 2 18.41 -13.02 11.30
C PHE A 2 18.01 -11.62 10.80
N PHE A 3 18.53 -10.55 11.42
CA PHE A 3 18.24 -9.16 11.03
C PHE A 3 18.69 -8.80 9.61
N SER A 4 19.76 -9.43 9.09
CA SER A 4 20.18 -9.21 7.70
C SER A 4 19.18 -9.81 6.71
N LYS A 5 18.50 -10.92 7.08
CA LYS A 5 17.42 -11.50 6.27
C LYS A 5 16.17 -10.62 6.28
N ILE A 6 15.81 -10.04 7.43
CA ILE A 6 14.73 -9.04 7.51
C ILE A 6 15.02 -7.86 6.59
N LYS A 7 16.22 -7.25 6.70
CA LYS A 7 16.60 -6.09 5.87
C LYS A 7 16.55 -6.43 4.37
N SER A 8 17.08 -7.59 3.98
CA SER A 8 17.04 -8.04 2.58
C SER A 8 15.62 -8.23 2.07
N SER A 9 14.77 -8.92 2.83
CA SER A 9 13.36 -9.16 2.46
C SER A 9 12.58 -7.84 2.37
N TRP A 10 12.78 -6.93 3.33
CA TRP A 10 12.17 -5.60 3.34
C TRP A 10 12.58 -4.73 2.14
N ASN A 11 13.85 -4.78 1.76
CA ASN A 11 14.36 -4.04 0.60
C ASN A 11 13.80 -4.59 -0.72
N GLY A 12 13.48 -5.90 -0.79
CA GLY A 12 12.80 -6.49 -1.94
C GLY A 12 11.45 -5.87 -2.26
N TYR A 13 10.82 -5.20 -1.29
CA TYR A 13 9.53 -4.51 -1.46
C TYR A 13 9.66 -3.00 -1.73
N TYR A 14 10.84 -2.49 -2.09
CA TYR A 14 11.06 -1.05 -2.31
C TYR A 14 10.09 -0.46 -3.36
N ASP A 15 10.05 -1.05 -4.56
CA ASP A 15 9.22 -0.55 -5.66
C ASP A 15 7.73 -0.59 -5.34
N LEU A 16 7.31 -1.63 -4.61
CA LEU A 16 5.92 -1.80 -4.22
C LEU A 16 5.50 -0.75 -3.18
N ARG A 17 6.38 -0.43 -2.22
CA ARG A 17 6.16 0.66 -1.26
C ARG A 17 6.09 2.02 -1.94
N ALA A 18 6.93 2.27 -2.96
CA ALA A 18 6.85 3.49 -3.76
C ALA A 18 5.54 3.60 -4.58
N ARG A 19 4.97 2.48 -5.02
CA ARG A 19 3.64 2.48 -5.67
C ARG A 19 2.51 2.79 -4.69
N TYR A 20 2.60 2.34 -3.44
CA TYR A 20 1.56 2.60 -2.43
C TYR A 20 1.38 4.09 -2.15
N SER A 21 2.47 4.86 -2.09
CA SER A 21 2.40 6.32 -1.91
C SER A 21 1.71 7.05 -3.07
N ASN A 22 1.70 6.48 -4.27
CA ASN A 22 1.00 7.06 -5.42
C ASN A 22 -0.50 6.72 -5.43
N LEU A 23 -0.88 5.58 -4.85
CA LEU A 23 -2.26 5.08 -4.85
C LEU A 23 -3.10 5.66 -3.70
N VAL A 24 -2.47 6.06 -2.60
CA VAL A 24 -3.13 6.79 -1.52
C VAL A 24 -3.08 8.28 -1.83
N PRO A 25 -4.22 8.93 -2.13
CA PRO A 25 -4.21 10.35 -2.37
C PRO A 25 -4.09 11.05 -1.00
N ILE A 26 -2.92 11.65 -0.75
CA ILE A 26 -2.68 12.49 0.42
C ILE A 26 -3.37 13.83 0.17
N PRO A 27 -4.04 14.48 1.14
CA PRO A 27 -4.59 15.82 0.93
C PRO A 27 -3.52 16.80 0.44
N GLN A 28 -3.69 17.36 -0.75
CA GLN A 28 -2.77 18.35 -1.33
C GLN A 28 -3.57 19.50 -1.95
N PRO A 29 -2.95 20.68 -2.16
CA PRO A 29 -3.62 21.82 -2.80
C PRO A 29 -4.27 21.50 -4.15
N SER A 30 -3.77 20.48 -4.86
CA SER A 30 -4.34 19.98 -6.11
C SER A 30 -5.78 19.46 -6.00
N TYR A 31 -6.28 19.18 -4.78
CA TYR A 31 -7.66 18.74 -4.50
C TYR A 31 -8.72 19.78 -4.87
N PHE A 32 -8.33 21.05 -4.88
CA PHE A 32 -9.22 22.16 -5.22
C PHE A 32 -9.04 22.60 -6.66
N ARG A 33 -8.14 21.97 -7.43
CA ARG A 33 -7.99 22.30 -8.85
C ARG A 33 -9.18 21.79 -9.64
N PRO A 34 -9.79 22.62 -10.48
CA PRO A 34 -10.87 22.20 -11.36
C PRO A 34 -10.44 21.09 -12.34
N ILE A 35 -11.41 20.47 -12.98
CA ILE A 35 -11.22 19.45 -14.02
C ILE A 35 -11.49 20.11 -15.37
N HIS A 36 -10.44 20.27 -16.17
CA HIS A 36 -10.53 20.90 -17.49
C HIS A 36 -10.66 19.89 -18.64
N ASN A 37 -10.27 18.62 -18.43
CA ASN A 37 -10.24 17.59 -19.47
C ASN A 37 -11.08 16.34 -19.11
N ILE A 38 -11.71 15.72 -20.11
CA ILE A 38 -12.46 14.47 -19.97
C ILE A 38 -11.57 13.29 -19.56
N THR A 39 -10.34 13.25 -20.07
CA THR A 39 -9.37 12.20 -19.73
C THR A 39 -9.01 12.25 -18.23
N ASP A 40 -8.82 13.45 -17.70
CA ASP A 40 -8.56 13.66 -16.26
C ASP A 40 -9.77 13.25 -15.41
N PHE A 41 -10.99 13.54 -15.88
CA PHE A 41 -12.21 13.11 -15.21
C PHE A 41 -12.34 11.58 -15.15
N THR A 42 -12.04 10.90 -16.26
CA THR A 42 -12.16 9.44 -16.35
C THR A 42 -11.14 8.76 -15.43
N ASP A 43 -9.90 9.26 -15.40
CA ASP A 43 -8.88 8.74 -14.48
C ASP A 43 -9.28 8.96 -13.02
N LEU A 44 -9.79 10.14 -12.67
CA LEU A 44 -10.30 10.46 -11.33
C LEU A 44 -11.51 9.62 -10.92
N LEU A 45 -12.35 9.20 -11.88
CA LEU A 45 -13.56 8.41 -11.63
C LEU A 45 -13.25 6.92 -11.44
N VAL A 46 -12.24 6.40 -12.14
CA VAL A 46 -11.79 5.00 -12.02
C VAL A 46 -10.95 4.78 -10.76
N ARG A 47 -10.17 5.79 -10.35
CA ARG A 47 -9.21 5.71 -9.23
C ARG A 47 -9.81 5.28 -7.88
N PRO A 48 -11.02 5.73 -7.45
CA PRO A 48 -11.67 5.27 -6.22
C PRO A 48 -12.02 3.78 -6.21
N ILE A 49 -12.12 3.14 -7.38
CA ILE A 49 -12.42 1.71 -7.49
C ILE A 49 -11.13 0.91 -7.65
N HIS A 50 -10.28 1.33 -8.60
CA HIS A 50 -9.06 0.60 -8.95
C HIS A 50 -8.04 0.57 -7.82
N SER A 51 -7.77 1.72 -7.19
CA SER A 51 -6.70 1.86 -6.19
C SER A 51 -6.94 1.01 -4.94
N PRO A 52 -8.12 1.07 -4.27
CA PRO A 52 -8.34 0.25 -3.08
C PRO A 52 -8.47 -1.24 -3.42
N LEU A 53 -9.00 -1.60 -4.59
CA LEU A 53 -9.09 -3.00 -4.99
C LEU A 53 -7.69 -3.60 -5.22
N TRP A 54 -6.81 -2.88 -5.91
CA TRP A 54 -5.43 -3.31 -6.11
C TRP A 54 -4.66 -3.40 -4.77
N LEU A 55 -4.81 -2.41 -3.88
CA LEU A 55 -4.18 -2.43 -2.56
C LEU A 55 -4.71 -3.58 -1.69
N GLY A 56 -6.02 -3.83 -1.71
CA GLY A 56 -6.67 -4.88 -0.93
C GLY A 56 -6.28 -6.29 -1.38
N VAL A 57 -6.21 -6.53 -2.70
CA VAL A 57 -5.72 -7.81 -3.24
C VAL A 57 -4.27 -8.06 -2.82
N ASN A 58 -3.40 -7.03 -2.89
CA ASN A 58 -2.02 -7.17 -2.41
C ASN A 58 -1.95 -7.44 -0.90
N ALA A 59 -2.78 -6.78 -0.09
CA ALA A 59 -2.86 -7.04 1.35
C ALA A 59 -3.19 -8.51 1.64
N LEU A 60 -4.21 -9.05 0.97
CA LEU A 60 -4.60 -10.47 1.08
C LEU A 60 -3.46 -11.41 0.69
N LEU A 61 -2.77 -11.14 -0.41
CA LEU A 61 -1.63 -11.94 -0.87
C LEU A 61 -0.48 -11.91 0.15
N PHE A 62 -0.21 -10.76 0.77
CA PHE A 62 0.80 -10.65 1.82
C PHE A 62 0.44 -11.46 3.06
N PHE A 63 -0.81 -11.40 3.51
CA PHE A 63 -1.26 -12.23 4.63
C PHE A 63 -1.21 -13.72 4.32
N LEU A 64 -1.62 -14.12 3.11
CA LEU A 64 -1.52 -15.52 2.68
C LEU A 64 -0.06 -16.00 2.67
N LYS A 65 0.84 -15.20 2.10
CA LYS A 65 2.28 -15.50 2.05
C LYS A 65 2.88 -15.57 3.46
N SER A 66 2.53 -14.62 4.32
CA SER A 66 2.94 -14.62 5.73
C SER A 66 2.46 -15.88 6.47
N PHE A 67 1.21 -16.30 6.23
CA PHE A 67 0.64 -17.51 6.83
C PHE A 67 1.38 -18.77 6.39
N ILE A 68 1.74 -18.88 5.11
CA ILE A 68 2.54 -20.01 4.59
C ILE A 68 3.90 -20.05 5.28
N TYR A 69 4.60 -18.91 5.39
CA TYR A 69 5.88 -18.87 6.09
C TYR A 69 5.76 -19.11 7.59
N LEU A 70 4.65 -18.71 8.21
CA LEU A 70 4.38 -19.00 9.61
C LEU A 70 4.21 -20.50 9.84
N ALA A 71 3.45 -21.18 8.97
CA ALA A 71 3.31 -22.63 9.00
C ALA A 71 4.67 -23.33 8.81
N ALA A 72 5.48 -22.89 7.83
CA ALA A 72 6.82 -23.41 7.62
C ALA A 72 7.74 -23.18 8.85
N THR A 73 7.64 -22.01 9.48
CA THR A 73 8.40 -21.68 10.69
C THR A 73 8.01 -22.57 11.87
N ALA A 74 6.71 -22.81 12.06
CA ALA A 74 6.21 -23.71 13.11
C ALA A 74 6.67 -25.15 12.90
N LEU A 75 6.65 -25.62 11.65
CA LEU A 75 7.09 -26.98 11.28
C LEU A 75 8.60 -27.17 11.48
N LEU A 76 9.38 -26.11 11.22
CA LEU A 76 10.84 -26.13 11.38
C LEU A 76 11.31 -25.85 12.82
N LEU A 77 10.45 -25.37 13.72
CA LEU A 77 10.81 -24.97 15.08
C LEU A 77 11.43 -26.12 15.87
N ILE A 78 10.73 -27.24 15.97
CA ILE A 78 11.15 -28.43 16.72
C ILE A 78 12.46 -29.03 16.16
N PRO A 79 12.57 -29.35 14.85
CA PRO A 79 13.80 -29.90 14.31
C PRO A 79 14.98 -28.93 14.37
N ALA A 80 14.75 -27.62 14.22
CA ALA A 80 15.81 -26.62 14.40
C ALA A 80 16.32 -26.59 15.85
N LEU A 81 15.42 -26.67 16.84
CA LEU A 81 15.79 -26.66 18.26
C LEU A 81 16.59 -27.92 18.63
N LEU A 82 16.11 -29.09 18.20
CA LEU A 82 16.78 -30.37 18.46
C LEU A 82 18.17 -30.41 17.80
N LEU A 83 18.29 -29.99 16.54
CA LEU A 83 19.59 -29.97 15.85
C LEU A 83 20.55 -28.92 16.41
N ALA A 84 20.05 -27.81 16.95
CA ALA A 84 20.87 -26.80 17.60
C ALA A 84 21.44 -27.30 18.94
N VAL A 85 20.69 -28.10 19.69
CA VAL A 85 21.12 -28.63 21.00
C VAL A 85 21.99 -29.88 20.83
N PHE A 86 21.55 -30.85 20.03
CA PHE A 86 22.16 -32.17 19.97
C PHE A 86 23.25 -32.29 18.89
N ALA A 87 23.23 -31.46 17.84
CA ALA A 87 24.16 -31.57 16.71
C ALA A 87 24.63 -30.21 16.12
N PRO A 88 25.11 -29.27 16.96
CA PRO A 88 25.30 -27.85 16.59
C PRO A 88 26.32 -27.60 15.47
N LYS A 89 27.33 -28.47 15.32
CA LYS A 89 28.41 -28.30 14.33
C LYS A 89 28.14 -28.98 12.99
N THR A 90 26.95 -29.57 12.82
CA THR A 90 26.60 -30.29 11.59
C THR A 90 26.10 -29.33 10.51
N PRO A 91 26.39 -29.61 9.22
CA PRO A 91 25.87 -28.81 8.12
C PRO A 91 24.33 -28.81 8.10
N ILE A 92 23.70 -29.91 8.51
CA ILE A 92 22.25 -30.07 8.61
C ILE A 92 21.65 -29.10 9.65
N SER A 93 22.29 -28.96 10.82
CA SER A 93 21.89 -27.98 11.84
C SER A 93 21.99 -26.54 11.32
N SER A 94 23.11 -26.19 10.68
CA SER A 94 23.31 -24.86 10.11
C SER A 94 22.28 -24.51 9.03
N ASN A 95 21.95 -25.45 8.15
CA ASN A 95 20.97 -25.26 7.08
C ASN A 95 19.55 -25.15 7.65
N THR A 96 19.17 -26.01 8.60
CA THR A 96 17.83 -26.00 9.19
C THR A 96 17.58 -24.72 10.00
N CYS A 97 18.55 -24.28 10.81
CA CYS A 97 18.48 -23.00 11.52
C CYS A 97 18.45 -21.79 10.56
N SER A 98 19.21 -21.83 9.46
CA SER A 98 19.18 -20.77 8.44
C SER A 98 17.81 -20.68 7.74
N SER A 99 17.20 -21.83 7.41
CA SER A 99 15.87 -21.90 6.81
C SER A 99 14.78 -21.43 7.77
N PHE A 100 14.84 -21.84 9.04
CA PHE A 100 13.96 -21.33 10.10
C PHE A 100 14.06 -19.81 10.22
N GLN A 101 15.28 -19.27 10.30
CA GLN A 101 15.51 -17.82 10.37
C GLN A 101 14.99 -17.08 9.12
N ALA A 102 15.09 -17.69 7.93
CA ALA A 102 14.55 -17.10 6.71
C ALA A 102 13.02 -17.08 6.74
N ALA A 103 12.39 -18.21 7.04
CA ALA A 103 10.93 -18.32 7.11
C ALA A 103 10.36 -17.34 8.13
N ALA A 104 10.93 -17.27 9.33
CA ALA A 104 10.50 -16.32 10.36
C ALA A 104 10.67 -14.86 9.92
N ALA A 105 11.78 -14.53 9.23
CA ALA A 105 12.01 -13.18 8.70
C ALA A 105 10.99 -12.82 7.61
N HIS A 106 10.67 -13.76 6.70
CA HIS A 106 9.64 -13.56 5.69
C HIS A 106 8.25 -13.40 6.30
N THR A 107 7.88 -14.20 7.30
CA THR A 107 6.60 -14.05 8.02
C THR A 107 6.42 -12.63 8.57
N ILE A 108 7.43 -12.10 9.29
CA ILE A 108 7.37 -10.78 9.91
C ILE A 108 7.26 -9.68 8.85
N VAL A 109 8.11 -9.74 7.82
CA VAL A 109 8.12 -8.72 6.76
C VAL A 109 6.81 -8.74 5.98
N ASP A 110 6.34 -9.90 5.58
CA ASP A 110 5.12 -10.04 4.78
C ASP A 110 3.88 -9.66 5.61
N ALA A 111 3.82 -10.01 6.90
CA ALA A 111 2.74 -9.55 7.78
C ALA A 111 2.72 -8.03 7.92
N THR A 112 3.89 -7.42 8.12
CA THR A 112 4.03 -5.96 8.23
C THR A 112 3.61 -5.26 6.94
N MET A 113 4.01 -5.80 5.78
CA MET A 113 3.58 -5.30 4.48
C MET A 113 2.07 -5.44 4.27
N GLY A 114 1.46 -6.55 4.72
CA GLY A 114 0.01 -6.75 4.71
C GLY A 114 -0.74 -5.70 5.54
N ILE A 115 -0.23 -5.36 6.73
CA ILE A 115 -0.81 -4.30 7.57
C ILE A 115 -0.73 -2.94 6.85
N ILE A 116 0.44 -2.59 6.31
CA ILE A 116 0.62 -1.34 5.56
C ILE A 116 -0.33 -1.27 4.36
N ALA A 117 -0.44 -2.35 3.61
CA ALA A 117 -1.36 -2.46 2.46
C ALA A 117 -2.81 -2.29 2.88
N THR A 118 -3.22 -2.84 4.02
CA THR A 118 -4.57 -2.71 4.57
C THR A 118 -4.86 -1.27 4.99
N CYS A 119 -3.93 -0.62 5.72
CA CYS A 119 -4.05 0.79 6.07
C CYS A 119 -4.12 1.68 4.82
N ALA A 120 -3.29 1.41 3.81
CA ALA A 120 -3.32 2.11 2.53
C ALA A 120 -4.65 1.90 1.79
N THR A 121 -5.20 0.68 1.84
CA THR A 121 -6.51 0.35 1.26
C THR A 121 -7.60 1.19 1.92
N LEU A 122 -7.65 1.23 3.26
CA LEU A 122 -8.62 2.03 4.01
C LEU A 122 -8.50 3.53 3.69
N ALA A 123 -7.27 4.06 3.70
CA ALA A 123 -7.02 5.44 3.31
C ALA A 123 -7.49 5.73 1.87
N SER A 124 -7.21 4.81 0.94
CA SER A 124 -7.63 4.92 -0.46
C SER A 124 -9.15 4.88 -0.62
N ILE A 125 -9.88 4.07 0.16
CA ILE A 125 -11.36 4.01 0.15
C ILE A 125 -11.95 5.34 0.62
N VAL A 126 -11.36 5.97 1.64
CA VAL A 126 -11.88 7.22 2.22
C VAL A 126 -11.50 8.43 1.38
N PHE A 127 -10.23 8.57 1.01
CA PHE A 127 -9.72 9.81 0.41
C PHE A 127 -9.94 9.92 -1.10
N ASN A 128 -10.03 8.82 -1.86
CA ASN A 128 -10.27 8.92 -3.31
C ASN A 128 -11.67 9.49 -3.64
N PRO A 129 -12.77 9.07 -3.00
CA PRO A 129 -14.08 9.69 -3.21
C PRO A 129 -14.11 11.16 -2.80
N ILE A 130 -13.47 11.51 -1.67
CA ILE A 130 -13.36 12.89 -1.21
C ILE A 130 -12.62 13.74 -2.24
N TYR A 131 -11.51 13.24 -2.78
CA TYR A 131 -10.74 13.91 -3.81
C TYR A 131 -11.54 14.15 -5.09
N LEU A 132 -12.33 13.17 -5.53
CA LEU A 132 -13.23 13.32 -6.68
C LEU A 132 -14.29 14.41 -6.40
N LEU A 133 -14.94 14.36 -5.23
CA LEU A 133 -15.95 15.33 -4.84
C LEU A 133 -15.41 16.76 -4.78
N THR A 134 -14.24 16.98 -4.17
CA THR A 134 -13.66 18.33 -4.06
C THR A 134 -13.31 18.91 -5.43
N ARG A 135 -12.83 18.09 -6.38
CA ARG A 135 -12.54 18.54 -7.74
C ARG A 135 -13.79 18.78 -8.58
N CYS A 136 -14.85 17.98 -8.38
CA CYS A 136 -16.15 18.26 -9.00
C CYS A 136 -16.74 19.57 -8.49
N LEU A 137 -16.67 19.82 -7.18
CA LEU A 137 -17.13 21.08 -6.58
C LEU A 137 -16.35 22.28 -7.09
N SER A 138 -15.02 22.21 -7.16
CA SER A 138 -14.22 23.32 -7.71
C SER A 138 -14.52 23.59 -9.19
N THR A 139 -14.78 22.54 -9.97
CA THR A 139 -15.22 22.68 -11.37
C THR A 139 -16.58 23.37 -11.47
N GLY A 140 -17.53 23.01 -10.60
CA GLY A 140 -18.84 23.67 -10.55
C GLY A 140 -18.74 25.14 -10.18
N VAL A 141 -17.93 25.48 -9.17
CA VAL A 141 -17.74 26.88 -8.75
C VAL A 141 -16.99 27.69 -9.81
N GLU A 142 -15.99 27.11 -10.49
CA GLU A 142 -15.34 27.77 -11.63
C GLU A 142 -16.36 28.07 -12.75
N HIS A 143 -17.26 27.12 -13.04
CA HIS A 143 -18.27 27.32 -14.07
C HIS A 143 -19.28 28.43 -13.71
N LEU A 144 -19.74 28.44 -12.45
CA LEU A 144 -20.59 29.52 -11.93
C LEU A 144 -19.87 30.87 -12.01
N ASN A 145 -18.59 30.91 -11.63
CA ASN A 145 -17.78 32.12 -11.71
C ASN A 145 -17.70 32.66 -13.14
N LYS A 146 -17.45 31.79 -14.14
CA LYS A 146 -17.43 32.18 -15.56
C LYS A 146 -18.78 32.70 -16.05
N VAL A 147 -19.89 32.10 -15.63
CA VAL A 147 -21.23 32.54 -16.03
C VAL A 147 -21.58 33.89 -15.39
N THR A 148 -21.23 34.10 -14.12
CA THR A 148 -21.50 35.36 -13.43
C THR A 148 -20.59 36.49 -13.89
N GLU A 149 -19.33 36.19 -14.20
CA GLU A 149 -18.43 37.15 -14.84
C GLU A 149 -18.97 37.55 -16.23
N SER A 150 -19.40 36.58 -17.05
CA SER A 150 -19.95 36.87 -18.37
C SER A 150 -21.29 37.62 -18.36
N CYS A 151 -22.15 37.41 -17.36
CA CYS A 151 -23.50 38.00 -17.32
C CYS A 151 -23.58 39.26 -16.45
N CYS A 152 -22.75 39.37 -15.42
CA CYS A 152 -22.86 40.39 -14.37
C CYS A 152 -21.54 41.12 -14.08
N ASP A 153 -20.45 40.79 -14.79
CA ASP A 153 -19.09 41.32 -14.57
C ASP A 153 -18.61 41.16 -13.11
N LEU A 154 -19.10 40.11 -12.44
CA LEU A 154 -18.91 39.87 -11.01
C LEU A 154 -18.24 38.51 -10.77
N THR A 155 -17.11 38.53 -10.08
CA THR A 155 -16.36 37.31 -9.72
C THR A 155 -16.82 36.79 -8.35
N ILE A 156 -17.31 35.55 -8.30
CA ILE A 156 -17.81 34.87 -7.09
C ILE A 156 -16.67 34.27 -6.27
N ALA A 157 -15.62 33.74 -6.91
CA ALA A 157 -14.49 33.12 -6.22
C ALA A 157 -13.18 33.18 -7.04
N ARG A 158 -12.04 33.38 -6.37
CA ARG A 158 -10.69 33.24 -6.96
C ARG A 158 -10.10 31.88 -6.59
N PHE A 159 -9.74 31.08 -7.59
CA PHE A 159 -9.06 29.78 -7.46
C PHE A 159 -7.56 29.90 -7.72
#